data_AF-A0AAP4C8D5-F1
#
_entry.id   AF-A0AAP4C8D5-F1
#
_cell.length_a   1.000
_cell.length_b   1.000
_cell.length_c   1.000
_cell.angle_alpha   90.00
_cell.angle_beta   90.00
_cell.angle_gamma   90.00
#
_symmetry.space_group_name_H-M   'P 1'
#
loop_
_entity.id
_entity.type
_entity.pdbx_description
1 polymer ?
#
loop_
_entity_poly.entity_id
_entity_poly.type
_entity_poly.pdbx_seq_one_letter_code
_entity_poly.pdbx_strand_id
1 'polypeptide(L)'
;MAALSFVEGIDVHEFQVNLLVQSAVERQLEILGEALNRLRRTDAQTAAEVPDLERIIGMRNIIAHEYGTVDHEIVWAVVDARLSPLAARLAALLED
;
A
#
# COMPACT_ATOMS: atom_id res chain seq x y z
N MET A 1 1.38 7.76 7.01
CA MET A 1 1.90 6.98 5.86
C MET A 1 1.97 7.91 4.65
N ALA A 2 3.11 8.04 3.96
CA ALA A 2 3.33 9.11 2.96
C ALA A 2 2.47 8.99 1.69
N ALA A 3 1.99 7.79 1.34
CA ALA A 3 1.10 7.60 0.20
C ALA A 3 -0.18 8.47 0.30
N LEU A 4 -0.74 8.60 1.50
CA LEU A 4 -1.96 9.37 1.75
C LEU A 4 -1.77 10.88 1.49
N SER A 5 -0.59 11.42 1.78
CA SER A 5 -0.31 12.84 1.50
C SER A 5 -0.10 13.13 0.02
N PHE A 6 0.27 12.12 -0.79
CA PHE A 6 0.47 12.33 -2.24
C PHE A 6 -0.84 12.41 -3.02
N VAL A 7 -1.93 11.92 -2.44
CA VAL A 7 -3.26 11.87 -3.08
C VAL A 7 -4.25 12.83 -2.45
N GLU A 8 -3.80 13.70 -1.55
CA GLU A 8 -4.66 14.68 -0.91
C GLU A 8 -5.22 15.66 -1.95
N GLY A 9 -6.56 15.72 -2.05
CA GLY A 9 -7.25 16.56 -3.03
C GLY A 9 -7.22 16.05 -4.47
N ILE A 10 -6.67 14.86 -4.72
CA ILE A 10 -6.60 14.20 -6.03
C ILE A 10 -7.78 13.23 -6.15
N ASP A 11 -8.43 13.17 -7.31
CA ASP A 11 -9.41 12.14 -7.62
C ASP A 11 -8.83 11.03 -8.51
N VAL A 12 -9.61 9.98 -8.76
CA VAL A 12 -9.16 8.83 -9.58
C VAL A 12 -8.73 9.25 -10.99
N HIS A 13 -9.38 10.25 -11.60
CA HIS A 13 -9.06 10.68 -12.96
C HIS A 13 -7.73 11.42 -13.00
N GLU A 14 -7.50 12.32 -12.04
CA GLU A 14 -6.22 13.01 -11.90
C GLU A 14 -5.10 12.03 -11.56
N PHE A 15 -5.36 11.07 -10.67
CA PHE A 15 -4.41 10.00 -10.36
C PHE A 15 -4.02 9.19 -11.60
N GLN A 16 -4.99 8.79 -12.43
CA GLN A 16 -4.77 7.97 -13.64
C GLN A 16 -3.90 8.65 -14.72
N VAL A 17 -3.82 9.98 -14.74
CA VAL A 17 -3.01 10.71 -15.72
C VAL A 17 -1.72 11.31 -15.13
N ASN A 18 -1.56 11.28 -13.81
CA ASN A 18 -0.42 11.86 -13.12
C ASN A 18 0.64 10.80 -12.77
N LEU A 19 1.53 10.53 -13.74
CA LEU A 19 2.61 9.54 -13.60
C LEU A 19 3.51 9.77 -12.37
N LEU A 20 3.69 11.03 -11.95
CA LEU A 20 4.52 11.35 -10.79
C LEU A 20 3.85 10.89 -9.50
N VAL A 21 2.54 11.14 -9.35
CA VAL A 21 1.76 10.69 -8.20
C VAL A 21 1.65 9.16 -8.20
N GLN A 22 1.39 8.54 -9.35
CA GLN A 22 1.37 7.08 -9.49
C GLN A 22 2.69 6.47 -9.02
N SER A 23 3.82 6.96 -9.55
CA SER A 23 5.15 6.47 -9.20
C SER A 23 5.44 6.63 -7.70
N ALA A 24 5.03 7.76 -7.12
CA ALA A 24 5.21 8.02 -5.70
C ALA A 24 4.37 7.06 -4.82
N VAL A 25 3.11 6.83 -5.20
CA VAL A 25 2.20 5.91 -4.50
C VAL A 25 2.66 4.46 -4.61
N GLU A 26 2.97 4.00 -5.82
CA GLU A 26 3.50 2.66 -6.09
C GLU A 26 4.72 2.38 -5.22
N ARG A 27 5.67 3.33 -5.17
CA ARG A 27 6.86 3.20 -4.34
C ARG A 27 6.55 3.03 -2.85
N GLN A 28 5.56 3.73 -2.33
CA GLN A 28 5.15 3.58 -0.93
C GLN A 28 4.47 2.23 -0.67
N LEU A 29 3.66 1.75 -1.61
CA LEU A 29 3.05 0.42 -1.53
C LEU A 29 4.09 -0.70 -1.58
N GLU A 30 5.14 -0.55 -2.40
CA GLU A 30 6.26 -1.50 -2.43
C GLU A 30 6.97 -1.59 -1.08
N ILE A 31 7.30 -0.44 -0.50
CA ILE A 31 7.99 -0.34 0.80
C ILE A 31 7.15 -0.99 1.90
N LEU A 32 5.85 -0.67 1.93
CA LEU A 32 4.90 -1.23 2.89
C LEU A 32 4.81 -2.76 2.75
N GLY A 33 4.60 -3.27 1.53
CA GLY A 33 4.49 -4.70 1.30
C GLY A 33 5.77 -5.47 1.61
N GLU A 34 6.94 -4.89 1.35
CA GLU A 34 8.21 -5.48 1.76
C GLU A 34 8.37 -5.49 3.29
N ALA A 35 8.01 -4.41 3.98
CA ALA A 35 8.05 -4.35 5.44
C ALA A 35 7.13 -5.40 6.08
N LEU A 36 5.91 -5.53 5.58
CA LEU A 36 4.94 -6.53 6.05
C LEU A 36 5.36 -7.96 5.73
N ASN A 37 5.98 -8.21 4.56
CA ASN A 37 6.52 -9.52 4.24
C ASN A 37 7.70 -9.90 5.15
N ARG A 38 8.51 -8.92 5.58
CA ARG A 38 9.55 -9.14 6.61
C ARG A 38 8.91 -9.45 7.95
N LEU A 39 7.94 -8.65 8.39
CA LEU A 39 7.21 -8.86 9.64
C LEU A 39 6.65 -10.28 9.72
N ARG A 40 5.96 -10.74 8.67
CA ARG A 40 5.44 -12.12 8.56
C ARG A 40 6.48 -13.21 8.83
N ARG A 41 7.74 -12.97 8.45
CA ARG A 41 8.85 -13.94 8.61
C ARG A 41 9.51 -13.84 9.97
N THR A 42 9.53 -12.67 10.59
CA THR A 42 10.22 -12.41 11.85
C THR A 42 9.32 -12.52 13.07
N ASP A 43 8.05 -12.17 12.93
CA ASP A 43 7.03 -12.23 13.97
C ASP A 43 5.66 -12.51 13.33
N ALA A 44 5.38 -13.80 13.16
CA ALA A 44 4.13 -14.25 12.55
C ALA A 44 2.89 -13.94 13.40
N GLN A 45 3.06 -13.78 14.73
CA GLN A 45 1.95 -13.48 15.62
C GLN A 45 1.48 -12.04 15.40
N THR A 46 2.39 -11.07 15.47
CA THR A 46 2.07 -9.67 15.18
C THR A 46 1.62 -9.48 13.73
N ALA A 47 2.21 -10.23 12.78
CA ALA A 47 1.78 -10.17 11.39
C ALA A 47 0.31 -10.61 11.20
N ALA A 48 -0.16 -11.61 11.96
CA ALA A 48 -1.53 -12.11 11.86
C ALA A 48 -2.58 -11.07 12.31
N GLU A 49 -2.15 -10.03 13.04
CA GLU A 49 -3.00 -8.93 13.47
C GLU A 49 -3.16 -7.82 12.41
N VAL A 50 -2.39 -7.89 11.32
CA VAL A 50 -2.46 -6.95 10.21
C VAL A 50 -3.57 -7.39 9.23
N PRO A 51 -4.60 -6.55 9.01
CA PRO A 51 -5.68 -6.87 8.07
C PRO A 51 -5.16 -6.92 6.63
N ASP A 52 -5.73 -7.82 5.83
CA ASP A 52 -5.40 -7.98 4.40
C ASP A 52 -3.91 -8.22 4.10
N LEU A 53 -3.10 -8.69 5.07
CA LEU A 53 -1.65 -8.88 4.96
C LEU A 53 -1.20 -9.52 3.63
N GLU A 54 -1.77 -10.67 3.30
CA GLU A 54 -1.42 -11.41 2.07
C GLU A 54 -1.77 -10.62 0.80
N ARG A 55 -2.85 -9.83 0.82
CA ARG A 55 -3.23 -8.97 -0.32
C ARG A 55 -2.25 -7.83 -0.49
N ILE A 56 -1.77 -7.24 0.60
CA ILE A 56 -0.79 -6.13 0.57
C ILE A 56 0.56 -6.64 0.05
N ILE A 57 1.00 -7.81 0.53
CA ILE A 57 2.22 -8.46 0.03
C ILE A 57 2.06 -8.84 -1.46
N GLY A 58 0.88 -9.34 -1.86
CA GLY A 58 0.55 -9.65 -3.24
C GLY A 58 0.58 -8.41 -4.14
N MET A 59 0.01 -7.30 -3.69
CA MET A 59 0.03 -6.01 -4.40
C MET A 59 1.46 -5.55 -4.66
N ARG A 60 2.35 -5.63 -3.65
CA ARG A 60 3.77 -5.36 -3.88
C ARG A 60 4.33 -6.21 -5.01
N ASN A 61 4.04 -7.51 -5.03
CA ASN A 61 4.61 -8.41 -6.03
C ASN A 61 4.16 -8.03 -7.43
N ILE A 62 2.90 -7.61 -7.60
CA ILE A 62 2.36 -7.10 -8.86
C ILE A 62 3.09 -5.83 -9.27
N ILE A 63 3.13 -4.81 -8.39
CA ILE A 63 3.80 -3.53 -8.68
C ILE A 63 5.28 -3.74 -9.05
N ALA A 64 5.98 -4.59 -8.31
CA ALA A 64 7.42 -4.79 -8.48
C ALA A 64 7.82 -5.67 -9.68
N HIS A 65 6.88 -6.39 -10.32
CA HIS A 65 7.21 -7.34 -11.41
C HIS A 65 6.38 -7.15 -12.68
N GLU A 66 5.16 -6.62 -12.60
CA GLU A 66 4.23 -6.49 -13.73
C GLU A 66 4.27 -5.09 -14.37
N TYR A 67 5.45 -4.45 -14.45
CA TYR A 67 5.71 -3.10 -15.01
C TYR A 67 5.05 -2.73 -16.37
N GLY A 68 4.31 -3.64 -17.03
CA GLY A 68 3.53 -3.38 -18.24
C GLY A 68 2.01 -3.23 -18.07
N THR A 69 1.41 -3.65 -16.96
CA THR A 69 -0.07 -3.68 -16.81
C THR A 69 -0.54 -3.48 -15.36
N VAL A 70 0.14 -2.61 -14.58
CA VAL A 70 -0.41 -2.22 -13.28
C VAL A 70 -1.71 -1.45 -13.54
N ASP A 71 -2.82 -2.04 -13.11
CA ASP A 71 -4.13 -1.39 -13.18
C ASP A 71 -4.21 -0.29 -12.11
N HIS A 72 -4.02 0.96 -12.54
CA HIS A 72 -4.05 2.12 -11.66
C HIS A 72 -5.41 2.34 -10.98
N GLU A 73 -6.50 1.79 -11.52
CA GLU A 73 -7.80 1.81 -10.86
C GLU A 73 -7.80 0.90 -9.63
N ILE A 74 -7.15 -0.26 -9.71
CA ILE A 74 -6.95 -1.16 -8.56
C ILE A 74 -6.03 -0.50 -7.52
N VAL A 75 -4.93 0.13 -7.97
CA VAL A 75 -4.02 0.86 -7.07
C VAL A 75 -4.76 1.96 -6.33
N TRP A 76 -5.55 2.76 -7.04
CA TRP A 76 -6.37 3.82 -6.47
C TRP A 76 -7.37 3.28 -5.44
N ALA A 77 -8.08 2.19 -5.74
CA ALA A 77 -9.04 1.60 -4.81
C ALA A 77 -8.38 1.14 -3.50
N VAL A 78 -7.12 0.69 -3.53
CA VAL A 78 -6.36 0.38 -2.30
C VAL A 78 -6.02 1.65 -1.53
N VAL A 79 -5.61 2.71 -2.23
CA VAL A 79 -5.26 3.98 -1.61
C VAL A 79 -6.44 4.63 -0.92
N ASP A 80 -7.57 4.74 -1.63
CA ASP A 80 -8.76 5.44 -1.16
C ASP A 80 -9.43 4.69 0.01
N ALA A 81 -9.62 3.37 -0.12
CA ALA A 81 -10.44 2.62 0.83
C ALA A 81 -9.65 1.90 1.93
N ARG A 82 -8.38 1.54 1.69
CA ARG A 82 -7.66 0.57 2.56
C ARG A 82 -6.43 1.14 3.27
N LEU A 83 -5.76 2.12 2.68
CA LEU A 83 -4.53 2.66 3.27
C LEU A 83 -4.76 3.40 4.60
N SER A 84 -5.85 4.15 4.73
CA SER A 84 -6.17 4.87 5.98
C SER A 84 -6.46 3.92 7.16
N PRO A 85 -7.37 2.93 7.05
CA PRO A 85 -7.59 1.94 8.11
C PRO A 85 -6.33 1.15 8.47
N LEU A 86 -5.54 0.76 7.46
CA LEU A 86 -4.29 0.03 7.69
C LEU A 86 -3.27 0.89 8.44
N ALA A 87 -3.11 2.17 8.06
CA ALA A 87 -2.21 3.08 8.75
C ALA A 87 -2.56 3.22 10.24
N ALA A 88 -3.85 3.34 10.56
CA ALA A 88 -4.31 3.39 11.94
C ALA A 88 -4.01 2.10 12.70
N ARG A 89 -4.24 0.93 12.09
CA ARG A 89 -3.95 -0.36 12.73
C ARG A 89 -2.46 -0.57 12.99
N LEU A 90 -1.60 -0.21 12.02
CA LEU A 90 -0.16 -0.31 12.17
C LEU A 90 0.38 0.65 13.22
N ALA A 91 -0.20 1.85 13.34
CA ALA A 91 0.16 2.79 14.40
C ALA A 91 -0.17 2.21 15.79
N ALA A 92 -1.35 1.61 15.96
CA ALA A 92 -1.72 0.95 17.22
C ALA A 92 -0.76 -0.19 17.59
N LEU A 93 -0.34 -1.01 16.62
CA LEU A 93 0.64 -2.10 16.85
C LEU A 93 2.05 -1.61 17.24
N LEU A 94 2.38 -0.33 16.97
CA LEU A 94 3.68 0.25 17.34
C LEU A 94 3.65 0.95 18.70
N GLU A 95 2.46 1.21 19.25
CA GLU A 95 2.26 1.81 20.56
C GLU A 95 2.15 0.77 21.69
N ASP A 96 1.95 -0.51 21.34
CA ASP A 96 1.98 -1.68 22.23
C ASP A 96 3.41 -2.22 22.45
#